data_AF-A0A960G8F8-F1
#
_entry.id   AF-A0A960G8F8-F1
#
_cell.length_a   1.000
_cell.length_b   1.000
_cell.length_c   1.000
_cell.angle_alpha   90.00
_cell.angle_beta   90.00
_cell.angle_gamma   90.00
#
_symmetry.space_group_name_H-M   'P 1'
#
loop_
_entity.id
_entity.type
_entity.pdbx_description
1 polymer ?
#
loop_
_entity_poly.entity_id
_entity_poly.type
_entity_poly.pdbx_seq_one_letter_code
_entity_poly.pdbx_strand_id
1 'polypeptide(L)' 'MGNTWGTIWHGAFENDGFRRAWLADLAATVGSTWRPLPDQPGFAERRTQMLDDLADALVEHVDLDALLARALG' A
#
# COMPACT_ATOMS: atom_id res chain seq x y z
N MET A 1 25.53 -21.33 1.82
CA MET A 1 24.07 -21.35 1.61
C MET A 1 23.50 -20.14 2.33
N GLY A 2 22.67 -19.34 1.68
CA GLY A 2 22.19 -18.05 2.22
C GLY A 2 20.91 -18.18 3.04
N ASN A 3 20.69 -17.24 3.96
CA ASN A 3 19.45 -17.11 4.72
C ASN A 3 18.31 -16.80 3.75
N THR A 4 17.43 -17.78 3.53
CA THR A 4 16.30 -17.67 2.59
C THR A 4 14.99 -17.74 3.36
N TRP A 5 14.10 -16.77 3.11
CA TRP A 5 12.72 -16.78 3.61
C TRP A 5 11.75 -16.98 2.45
N GLY A 6 10.69 -17.75 2.70
CA GLY A 6 9.59 -17.95 1.77
C GLY A 6 8.27 -17.53 2.40
N THR A 7 7.49 -16.73 1.68
CA THR A 7 6.12 -16.36 2.01
C THR A 7 5.30 -16.22 0.73
N ILE A 8 3.98 -16.24 0.83
CA ILE A 8 3.14 -15.75 -0.27
C ILE A 8 3.41 -14.25 -0.45
N TRP A 9 3.58 -13.81 -1.70
CA TRP A 9 3.92 -12.42 -1.96
C TRP A 9 2.71 -11.48 -1.76
N HIS A 10 1.53 -11.92 -2.20
CA HIS A 10 0.31 -11.14 -2.10
C HIS A 10 -0.22 -11.07 -0.66
N GLY A 11 -0.61 -9.88 -0.22
CA GLY A 11 -1.24 -9.63 1.07
C GLY A 11 -0.29 -9.60 2.28
N ALA A 12 0.81 -10.36 2.26
CA ALA A 12 1.73 -10.42 3.42
C ALA A 12 2.26 -9.03 3.82
N PHE A 13 2.64 -8.21 2.83
CA PHE A 13 3.17 -6.85 3.06
C PHE A 13 2.08 -5.77 3.16
N GLU A 14 0.80 -6.14 3.03
CA GLU A 14 -0.33 -5.25 3.32
C GLU A 14 -0.64 -5.25 4.82
N ASN A 15 -0.28 -6.32 5.54
CA ASN A 15 -0.34 -6.33 7.00
C ASN A 15 0.79 -5.47 7.57
N ASP A 16 0.42 -4.30 8.13
CA ASP A 16 1.37 -3.35 8.69
C ASP A 16 2.24 -3.92 9.81
N GLY A 17 1.66 -4.76 10.69
CA GLY A 17 2.38 -5.38 11.79
C GLY A 17 3.47 -6.33 11.28
N PHE A 18 3.11 -7.24 10.38
CA PHE A 18 4.05 -8.15 9.74
C PHE A 18 5.14 -7.39 8.98
N ARG A 19 4.75 -6.45 8.11
CA ARG A 19 5.69 -5.67 7.30
C ARG A 19 6.68 -4.90 8.15
N ARG A 20 6.24 -4.22 9.20
CA ARG A 20 7.11 -3.43 10.10
C ARG A 20 8.06 -4.34 10.89
N ALA A 21 7.56 -5.46 11.42
CA ALA A 21 8.38 -6.42 12.15
C ALA A 21 9.44 -7.06 11.24
N TRP A 22 9.05 -7.50 10.05
CA TRP A 22 9.96 -8.13 9.09
C TRP A 22 11.04 -7.17 8.59
N LEU A 23 10.69 -5.93 8.25
CA LEU A 23 11.67 -4.93 7.84
C LEU A 23 12.63 -4.54 8.98
N ALA A 24 12.16 -4.55 10.23
CA ALA A 24 13.03 -4.30 11.39
C ALA A 24 14.05 -5.44 11.59
N ASP A 25 13.63 -6.69 11.42
CA ASP A 25 14.51 -7.87 11.47
C ASP A 25 15.54 -7.86 10.32
N LEU A 26 15.08 -7.52 9.11
CA LEU A 26 15.96 -7.36 7.96
C LEU A 26 16.98 -6.23 8.19
N ALA A 27 16.54 -5.08 8.70
CA ALA A 27 17.42 -3.96 9.00
C ALA A 27 18.51 -4.34 10.01
N ALA A 28 18.16 -5.09 11.07
CA ALA A 28 19.13 -5.62 12.02
C ALA A 28 20.12 -6.58 11.35
N THR A 29 19.62 -7.49 10.51
CA THR A 29 20.44 -8.49 9.80
C THR A 29 21.50 -7.86 8.89
N VAL A 30 21.16 -6.74 8.23
CA VAL A 30 22.07 -6.07 7.28
C VAL A 30 22.82 -4.86 7.89
N GLY A 31 22.67 -4.60 9.18
CA GLY A 31 23.30 -3.45 9.85
C GLY A 31 22.73 -2.08 9.46
N SER A 32 21.49 -2.04 8.98
CA SER A 32 20.78 -0.79 8.63
C SER A 32 20.20 -0.10 9.86
N THR A 33 20.25 1.24 9.87
CA THR A 33 19.63 2.09 10.89
C THR A 33 18.13 2.31 10.67
N TRP A 34 17.56 1.76 9.59
CA TRP A 34 16.15 1.91 9.27
C TRP A 34 15.24 1.47 10.42
N ARG A 35 14.24 2.29 10.75
CA ARG A 35 13.17 1.99 11.70
C ARG A 35 11.85 2.51 11.16
N PRO A 36 10.72 1.84 11.44
CA PRO A 36 9.42 2.38 11.06
C PRO A 36 9.16 3.68 11.81
N LEU A 37 8.70 4.70 11.08
CA LEU A 37 8.25 5.95 11.69
C LEU A 37 6.96 5.70 12.50
N PRO A 38 6.86 6.21 13.73
CA PRO A 38 5.63 6.16 14.51
C PRO A 38 4.53 6.97 13.80
N ASP A 39 3.28 6.65 14.12
CA ASP A 39 2.10 7.42 13.72
C ASP A 39 1.89 7.61 12.21
N GLN A 40 2.59 6.82 11.39
CA GLN A 40 2.36 6.81 9.95
C GLN A 40 1.15 5.96 9.58
N PRO A 41 0.32 6.42 8.62
CA PRO A 41 -0.87 5.71 8.18
C PRO A 41 -0.51 4.33 7.62
N GLY A 42 -1.37 3.37 7.95
CA GLY A 42 -1.23 1.97 7.54
C GLY A 42 -1.47 1.77 6.05
N PHE A 43 -1.25 0.54 5.57
CA PHE A 43 -1.51 0.21 4.17
C PHE A 43 -2.97 0.48 3.77
N ALA A 44 -3.91 -0.02 4.57
CA ALA A 44 -5.34 0.10 4.27
C ALA A 44 -5.77 1.57 4.17
N GLU A 45 -5.34 2.39 5.12
CA GLU A 45 -5.62 3.83 5.14
C GLU A 45 -5.04 4.54 3.92
N ARG A 46 -3.77 4.32 3.59
CA ARG A 46 -3.16 4.90 2.39
C ARG A 46 -3.85 4.44 1.11
N ARG A 47 -4.29 3.19 1.06
CA ARG A 47 -5.01 2.65 -0.10
C ARG A 47 -6.37 3.31 -0.25
N THR A 48 -7.09 3.54 0.86
CA THR A 48 -8.35 4.29 0.84
C THR A 48 -8.10 5.71 0.36
N GLN A 49 -7.12 6.43 0.92
CA GLN A 49 -6.80 7.79 0.50
C GLN A 49 -6.48 7.89 -0.99
N MET A 50 -5.69 6.94 -1.52
CA MET A 50 -5.38 6.89 -2.95
C MET A 50 -6.64 6.73 -3.81
N LEU A 51 -7.61 5.93 -3.36
CA LEU A 51 -8.87 5.75 -4.08
C LEU A 51 -9.75 6.99 -4.00
N ASP A 52 -9.78 7.66 -2.85
CA ASP A 52 -10.52 8.89 -2.64
C ASP A 52 -9.93 10.02 -3.52
N ASP A 53 -8.61 10.21 -3.50
CA ASP A 53 -7.90 11.18 -4.35
C ASP A 53 -8.18 10.94 -5.84
N LEU A 54 -8.22 9.67 -6.25
CA LEU A 54 -8.55 9.29 -7.63
C LEU A 54 -10.01 9.61 -7.96
N ALA A 55 -10.94 9.33 -7.05
CA ALA A 55 -12.35 9.65 -7.24
C ALA A 55 -12.57 11.16 -7.38
N ASP A 56 -11.92 11.95 -6.55
CA ASP A 56 -11.99 13.42 -6.60
C ASP A 56 -11.44 13.95 -7.94
N ALA A 57 -10.29 13.44 -8.38
CA ALA A 57 -9.72 13.82 -9.67
C ALA A 57 -10.64 13.46 -10.85
N LEU A 58 -11.34 12.32 -10.77
CA LEU A 58 -12.33 11.95 -11.78
C LEU A 58 -13.53 12.91 -11.80
N VAL A 59 -14.03 13.31 -10.64
CA VAL A 59 -15.12 14.29 -10.53
C VAL A 59 -14.69 15.65 -11.11
N GLU A 60 -13.45 16.07 -10.86
CA GLU A 60 -12.96 17.38 -11.31
C GLU A 60 -12.67 17.43 -12.82
N HIS A 61 -12.21 16.32 -13.40
CA HIS A 61 -11.59 16.35 -14.72
C HIS A 61 -12.23 15.44 -15.77
N VAL A 62 -13.20 14.61 -15.41
CA VAL A 62 -13.85 13.67 -16.33
C VAL A 62 -15.35 13.96 -16.44
N ASP A 63 -15.87 13.93 -17.66
CA ASP A 63 -17.32 13.91 -17.91
C ASP A 63 -17.87 12.54 -17.50
N LEU A 64 -18.17 12.40 -16.21
CA LEU A 64 -18.65 11.16 -15.61
C LEU A 64 -20.01 10.76 -16.16
N ASP A 65 -20.88 11.72 -16.48
CA ASP A 65 -22.20 11.45 -17.05
C ASP A 65 -22.08 10.81 -18.43
N ALA A 66 -21.25 11.37 -19.31
CA ALA A 66 -20.99 10.78 -20.62
C ALA A 66 -20.33 9.40 -20.51
N LEU A 67 -19.37 9.23 -19.59
CA LEU A 67 -18.71 7.96 -19.35
C LEU A 67 -19.69 6.88 -18.88
N LEU A 68 -20.54 7.19 -17.90
CA LEU A 68 -21.52 6.26 -17.35
C LEU A 68 -22.61 5.91 -18.38
N ALA A 69 -23.07 6.90 -19.17
CA ALA A 69 -24.00 6.66 -20.26
C ALA A 69 -23.45 5.68 -21.32
N ARG A 70 -22.13 5.67 -21.55
CA ARG A 70 -21.47 4.71 -22.45
C ARG A 70 -21.19 3.35 -21.82
N ALA A 71 -20.96 3.29 -20.52
CA ALA A 71 -20.67 2.03 -19.83
C ALA A 71 -21.94 1.21 -19.55
N LEU A 72 -23.08 1.88 -19.40
CA LEU A 72 -24.37 1.27 -19.02
C LEU A 72 -25.36 1.14 -20.19
N GLY A 73 -25.06 1.70 -21.36
CA GLY A 73 -25.85 1.58 -22.59
C GLY A 73 -25.25 0.57 -23.56
#